data_AF-A0A953ZY88-F1
#
_entry.id   AF-A0A953ZY88-F1
#
_cell.length_a   1.000
_cell.length_b   1.000
_cell.length_c   1.000
_cell.angle_alpha   90.00
_cell.angle_beta   90.00
_cell.angle_gamma   90.00
#
_symmetry.space_group_name_H-M   'P 1'
#
loop_
_entity.id
_entity.type
_entity.pdbx_description
1 polymer ?
#
loop_
_entity_poly.entity_id
_entity_poly.type
_entity_poly.pdbx_seq_one_letter_code
_entity_poly.pdbx_strand_id
1 'polypeptide(L)'
;MNPRNLGTKLREESLAHAGSVPLAALIEWFVPVKELRAAAQSHGLSPKGFRADRAPAKALIPLLIDPETPEVLEEVCDLLAGHMTPGSGDPAPAAAEPVADLQPMLKLREGELKEARQRLEKCRSASDALRRRSDTLAQARERDQENIARLQAELDTLRREVVRLREARPGADRDLSTRVQALERELDEQSQIEQQHRIKAAEQAALLRARDERIVELLELVPKGRRQKPRGDPPAPPAGLIVPHFTTSFLKSLASKDRRAVEHAYRAVFLYCTEGPRYPGLQVKSLEPSNVWSLRASRRLRG
;
A
#
# COMPACT_ATOMS: atom_id res chain seq x y z
N MET A 1 34.37 -49.88 35.62
CA MET A 1 33.03 -49.48 35.14
C MET A 1 32.35 -50.75 34.62
N ASN A 2 31.07 -50.99 34.90
CA ASN A 2 30.37 -52.18 34.38
C ASN A 2 30.10 -52.01 32.87
N PRO A 3 30.58 -52.91 31.99
CA PRO A 3 30.46 -52.76 30.53
C PRO A 3 29.00 -52.74 30.03
N ARG A 4 28.06 -53.26 30.84
CA ARG A 4 26.62 -53.27 30.53
C ARG A 4 25.95 -51.89 30.55
N ASN A 5 26.54 -50.88 31.20
CA ASN A 5 25.98 -49.52 31.29
C ASN A 5 26.56 -48.54 30.27
N LEU A 6 27.51 -48.96 29.43
CA LEU A 6 28.15 -48.10 28.43
C LEU A 6 27.26 -47.88 27.20
N GLY A 7 26.64 -48.95 26.70
CA GLY A 7 25.80 -48.91 25.49
C GLY A 7 24.52 -48.08 25.66
N THR A 8 23.93 -48.07 26.86
CA THR A 8 22.74 -47.23 27.15
C THR A 8 23.09 -45.76 27.22
N LYS A 9 24.22 -45.40 27.86
CA LYS A 9 24.69 -44.01 27.96
C LYS A 9 25.10 -43.40 26.62
N LEU A 10 25.78 -44.17 25.78
CA LEU A 10 26.10 -43.75 24.40
C LEU A 10 24.84 -43.48 23.58
N ARG A 11 23.81 -44.31 23.73
CA ARG A 11 22.53 -44.13 23.05
C ARG A 11 21.77 -42.90 23.58
N GLU A 12 21.79 -42.66 24.88
CA GLU A 12 21.15 -41.48 25.49
C GLU A 12 21.83 -40.18 25.05
N GLU A 13 23.17 -40.11 25.07
CA GLU A 13 23.88 -38.89 24.66
C GLU A 13 23.84 -38.64 23.15
N SER A 14 23.93 -39.68 22.31
CA SER A 14 23.77 -39.54 20.86
C SER A 14 22.36 -39.05 20.48
N LEU A 15 21.32 -39.44 21.23
CA LEU A 15 19.97 -38.91 21.04
C LEU A 15 19.86 -37.45 21.55
N ALA A 16 20.51 -37.11 22.65
CA ALA A 16 20.50 -35.76 23.22
C ALA A 16 21.23 -34.73 22.34
N HIS A 17 22.27 -35.15 21.60
CA HIS A 17 23.13 -34.28 20.80
C HIS A 17 22.98 -34.50 19.29
N ALA A 18 21.78 -34.88 18.82
CA ALA A 18 21.42 -35.00 17.40
C ALA A 18 22.38 -35.89 16.57
N GLY A 19 22.90 -36.96 17.17
CA GLY A 19 23.82 -37.89 16.54
C GLY A 19 25.31 -37.52 16.68
N SER A 20 25.64 -36.40 17.32
CA SER A 20 27.01 -36.08 17.72
C SER A 20 27.29 -36.57 19.15
N VAL A 21 28.48 -37.11 19.42
CA VAL A 21 28.89 -37.50 20.79
C VAL A 21 30.11 -36.66 21.15
N PRO A 22 30.08 -35.92 22.27
CA PRO A 22 31.21 -35.09 22.67
C PRO A 22 32.43 -35.96 23.02
N LEU A 23 33.60 -35.58 22.52
CA LEU A 23 34.86 -36.30 22.74
C LEU A 23 35.18 -36.49 24.24
N ALA A 24 34.80 -35.51 25.06
CA ALA A 24 34.91 -35.57 26.52
C ALA A 24 34.18 -36.77 27.14
N ALA A 25 32.99 -37.09 26.64
CA ALA A 25 32.20 -38.22 27.13
C ALA A 25 32.80 -39.56 26.69
N LEU A 26 33.33 -39.64 25.45
CA LEU A 26 34.02 -40.83 24.96
C LEU A 26 35.26 -41.14 25.80
N ILE A 27 36.07 -40.13 26.10
CA ILE A 27 37.27 -40.29 26.93
C ILE A 27 36.90 -40.70 28.36
N GLU A 28 35.85 -40.12 28.96
CA GLU A 28 35.39 -40.48 30.30
C GLU A 28 34.94 -41.94 30.40
N TRP A 29 34.37 -42.50 29.34
CA TRP A 29 33.77 -43.84 29.36
C TRP A 29 34.73 -44.96 28.97
N PHE A 30 35.65 -44.69 28.03
CA PHE A 30 36.50 -45.72 27.44
C PHE A 30 37.93 -45.71 27.99
N VAL A 31 38.47 -44.56 28.39
CA VAL A 31 39.87 -44.47 28.84
C VAL A 31 39.94 -44.60 30.38
N PRO A 32 40.69 -45.57 30.92
CA PRO A 32 40.90 -45.69 32.35
C PRO A 32 41.52 -44.42 32.95
N VAL A 33 41.02 -43.97 34.10
CA VAL A 33 41.51 -42.75 34.79
C VAL A 33 43.00 -42.79 35.11
N LYS A 34 43.59 -44.00 35.26
CA LYS A 34 45.03 -44.16 35.47
C LYS A 34 45.85 -43.71 34.26
N GLU A 35 45.37 -44.00 33.06
CA GLU A 35 46.04 -43.65 31.80
C GLU A 35 45.88 -42.16 31.51
N LEU A 36 44.70 -41.59 31.80
CA LEU A 36 44.49 -40.13 31.73
C LEU A 36 45.40 -39.35 32.67
N ARG A 37 45.74 -39.92 33.84
CA ARG A 37 46.69 -39.31 34.78
C ARG A 37 48.13 -39.42 34.28
N ALA A 38 48.50 -40.55 33.66
CA ALA A 38 49.82 -40.73 33.08
C ALA A 38 50.05 -39.74 31.93
N ALA A 39 49.06 -39.59 31.04
CA ALA A 39 49.08 -38.60 29.97
C ALA A 39 49.10 -37.15 30.51
N ALA A 40 48.34 -36.83 31.56
CA ALA A 40 48.43 -35.50 32.17
C ALA A 40 49.79 -35.23 32.83
N GLN A 41 50.42 -36.24 33.43
CA GLN A 41 51.73 -36.13 34.07
C GLN A 41 52.88 -35.99 33.07
N SER A 42 52.86 -36.72 31.94
CA SER A 42 53.89 -36.62 30.89
C SER A 42 53.99 -35.20 30.32
N HIS A 43 52.86 -34.51 30.25
CA HIS A 43 52.75 -33.13 29.73
C HIS A 43 52.73 -32.04 30.81
N GLY A 44 52.96 -32.40 32.08
CA GLY A 44 53.03 -31.43 33.20
C GLY A 44 51.71 -30.72 33.53
N LEU A 45 50.56 -31.28 33.11
CA LEU A 45 49.24 -30.70 33.30
C LEU A 45 48.69 -31.06 34.68
N SER A 46 48.43 -30.04 35.51
CA SER A 46 47.82 -30.23 36.83
C SER A 46 46.49 -29.48 36.93
N PRO A 47 45.37 -30.19 37.19
CA PRO A 47 44.08 -29.54 37.36
C PRO A 47 44.01 -28.67 38.62
N LYS A 48 43.27 -27.57 38.50
CA LYS A 48 43.10 -26.60 39.58
C LYS A 48 42.47 -27.28 40.81
N GLY A 49 43.21 -27.28 41.93
CA GLY A 49 42.75 -27.84 43.21
C GLY A 49 42.99 -29.35 43.40
N PHE A 50 43.61 -30.04 42.45
CA PHE A 50 43.95 -31.46 42.57
C PHE A 50 45.43 -31.70 42.25
N ARG A 51 46.04 -32.67 42.93
CA ARG A 51 47.34 -33.22 42.52
C ARG A 51 47.10 -34.16 41.33
N ALA A 52 47.96 -34.12 40.31
CA ALA A 52 47.84 -34.92 39.08
C ALA A 52 47.53 -36.41 39.36
N ASP A 53 48.17 -36.98 40.39
CA ASP A 53 48.07 -38.40 40.75
C ASP A 53 46.70 -38.82 41.30
N ARG A 54 45.90 -37.86 41.81
CA ARG A 54 44.61 -38.10 42.47
C ARG A 54 43.44 -37.41 41.79
N ALA A 55 43.67 -36.71 40.68
CA ALA A 55 42.61 -36.00 39.98
C ALA A 55 41.55 -36.98 39.44
N PRO A 56 40.25 -36.65 39.54
CA PRO A 56 39.18 -37.40 38.88
C PRO A 56 39.18 -37.12 37.37
N ALA A 57 38.68 -38.06 36.56
CA ALA A 57 38.62 -37.93 35.10
C ALA A 57 37.97 -36.61 34.65
N LYS A 58 36.85 -36.22 35.27
CA LYS A 58 36.13 -34.97 34.98
C LYS A 58 36.95 -33.69 35.13
N ALA A 59 37.99 -33.71 35.97
CA ALA A 59 38.88 -32.56 36.13
C ALA A 59 40.06 -32.57 35.15
N LEU A 60 40.44 -33.74 34.64
CA LEU A 60 41.55 -33.93 33.70
C LEU A 60 41.10 -33.72 32.25
N ILE A 61 39.91 -34.21 31.90
CA ILE A 61 39.38 -34.20 30.53
C ILE A 61 39.37 -32.81 29.89
N PRO A 62 38.96 -31.70 30.56
CA PRO A 62 39.00 -30.37 29.95
C PRO A 62 40.40 -29.89 29.61
N LEU A 63 41.43 -30.32 30.35
CA LEU A 63 42.83 -29.95 30.12
C LEU A 63 43.47 -30.79 29.01
N LEU A 64 43.02 -32.03 28.85
CA LEU A 64 43.50 -32.95 27.83
C LEU A 64 42.84 -32.71 26.46
N ILE A 65 41.70 -32.01 26.43
CA ILE A 65 40.96 -31.64 25.19
C ILE A 65 41.20 -30.16 24.83
N ASP A 66 42.09 -29.48 25.54
CA ASP A 66 42.39 -28.08 25.27
C ASP A 66 43.05 -27.93 23.88
N PRO A 67 42.47 -27.13 22.96
CA PRO A 67 43.01 -26.90 21.63
C PRO A 67 44.40 -26.26 21.62
N GLU A 68 44.86 -25.68 22.73
CA GLU A 68 46.19 -25.07 22.84
C GLU A 68 47.32 -26.11 22.92
N THR A 69 47.02 -27.39 23.19
CA THR A 69 48.01 -28.48 23.32
C THR A 69 47.65 -29.69 22.43
N PRO A 70 47.90 -29.63 21.11
CA PRO A 70 47.48 -30.68 20.17
C PRO A 70 48.19 -32.03 20.37
N GLU A 71 49.44 -32.03 20.84
CA GLU A 71 50.23 -33.25 21.09
C GLU A 71 49.59 -34.15 22.15
N VAL A 72 48.97 -33.54 23.17
CA VAL A 72 48.28 -34.24 24.26
C VAL A 72 46.97 -34.86 23.75
N LEU A 73 46.29 -34.16 22.86
CA LEU A 73 45.05 -34.62 22.26
C LEU A 73 45.28 -35.84 21.35
N GLU A 74 46.38 -35.86 20.59
CA GLU A 74 46.77 -37.01 19.77
C GLU A 74 47.04 -38.26 20.61
N GLU A 75 47.82 -38.14 21.68
CA GLU A 75 48.11 -39.25 22.61
C GLU A 75 46.82 -39.81 23.25
N VAL A 76 45.88 -38.94 23.62
CA VAL A 76 44.60 -39.36 24.20
C VAL A 76 43.68 -40.00 23.15
N CYS A 77 43.72 -39.54 21.89
CA CYS A 77 43.02 -40.19 20.79
C CYS A 77 43.58 -41.59 20.48
N ASP A 78 44.89 -41.77 20.55
CA ASP A 78 45.55 -43.07 20.37
C ASP A 78 45.17 -44.05 21.48
N LEU A 79 45.15 -43.60 22.74
CA LEU A 79 44.66 -44.39 23.87
C LEU A 79 43.18 -44.80 23.67
N LEU A 80 42.34 -43.87 23.21
CA LEU A 80 40.94 -44.15 22.91
C LEU A 80 40.80 -45.19 21.79
N ALA A 81 41.57 -45.07 20.71
CA ALA A 81 41.57 -46.02 19.60
C ALA A 81 42.03 -47.42 20.03
N GLY A 82 43.05 -47.50 20.90
CA GLY A 82 43.55 -48.75 21.48
C GLY A 82 42.49 -49.50 22.31
N HIS A 83 41.62 -48.78 23.03
CA HIS A 83 40.52 -49.39 23.80
C HIS A 83 39.25 -49.64 22.98
N MET A 84 39.07 -48.95 21.85
CA MET A 84 37.92 -49.13 20.95
C MET A 84 38.14 -50.20 19.88
N THR A 85 39.39 -50.60 19.64
CA THR A 85 39.71 -51.72 18.73
C THR A 85 39.52 -53.05 19.47
N PRO A 86 38.57 -53.91 19.05
CA PRO A 86 38.47 -55.24 19.64
C PRO A 86 39.74 -56.01 19.32
N GLY A 87 40.47 -56.42 20.36
CA GLY A 87 41.75 -57.08 20.24
C GLY A 87 41.76 -58.22 19.24
N SER A 88 42.72 -58.17 18.32
CA SER A 88 43.23 -59.29 17.53
C SER A 88 43.91 -60.32 18.45
N GLY A 89 43.12 -60.99 19.28
CA GLY A 89 43.51 -62.23 19.93
C GLY A 89 43.26 -63.38 18.95
N ASP A 90 44.26 -63.72 18.14
CA ASP A 90 44.30 -64.99 17.44
C ASP A 90 44.32 -66.14 18.46
N PRO A 91 43.46 -67.15 18.29
CA PRO A 91 43.92 -68.53 18.35
C PRO A 91 43.89 -69.09 16.92
N ALA A 92 45.05 -69.60 16.49
CA ALA A 92 45.22 -70.31 15.23
C ALA A 92 44.12 -71.38 15.04
N PRO A 93 43.54 -71.53 13.83
CA PRO A 93 42.50 -72.53 13.62
C PRO A 93 43.14 -73.92 13.59
N ALA A 94 42.79 -74.72 14.59
CA ALA A 94 43.01 -76.16 14.57
C ALA A 94 42.15 -76.80 13.47
N ALA A 95 42.81 -77.70 12.73
CA ALA A 95 42.32 -78.75 11.84
C ALA A 95 40.81 -78.78 11.50
N ALA A 96 40.53 -78.68 10.20
CA ALA A 96 39.23 -78.90 9.59
C ALA A 96 38.68 -80.32 9.88
N GLU A 97 37.52 -80.36 10.54
CA GLU A 97 36.59 -81.49 10.50
C GLU A 97 35.77 -81.47 9.19
N PRO A 98 35.24 -82.62 8.73
CA PRO A 98 34.63 -82.73 7.42
C PRO A 98 33.36 -81.88 7.35
N VAL A 99 33.33 -81.03 6.33
CA VAL A 99 32.25 -80.12 5.97
C VAL A 99 30.95 -80.90 5.80
N ALA A 100 30.08 -80.83 6.82
CA ALA A 100 28.66 -81.13 6.67
C ALA A 100 28.06 -80.15 5.64
N ASP A 101 27.14 -80.64 4.82
CA ASP A 101 26.51 -79.96 3.68
C ASP A 101 26.22 -78.45 3.95
N LEU A 102 27.07 -77.54 3.45
CA LEU A 102 26.98 -76.08 3.65
C LEU A 102 25.96 -75.39 2.73
N GLN A 103 25.50 -76.10 1.70
CA GLN A 103 24.52 -75.59 0.74
C GLN A 103 23.23 -75.01 1.38
N PRO A 104 22.56 -75.67 2.35
CA PRO A 104 21.37 -75.11 2.98
C PRO A 104 21.63 -73.79 3.71
N MET A 105 22.78 -73.64 4.37
CA MET A 105 23.16 -72.40 5.05
C MET A 105 23.43 -71.27 4.05
N LEU A 106 24.11 -71.57 2.93
CA LEU A 106 24.34 -70.59 1.86
C LEU A 106 23.01 -70.09 1.27
N LYS A 107 22.07 -71.00 0.99
CA LYS A 107 20.73 -70.63 0.48
C LYS A 107 19.96 -69.74 1.46
N LEU A 108 20.06 -70.01 2.77
CA LEU A 108 19.45 -69.16 3.80
C LEU A 108 20.08 -67.75 3.80
N ARG A 109 21.42 -67.67 3.76
CA ARG A 109 22.14 -66.38 3.70
C ARG A 109 21.84 -65.59 2.43
N GLU A 110 21.73 -66.26 1.29
CA GLU A 110 21.30 -65.63 0.04
C GLU A 110 19.87 -65.08 0.13
N GLY A 111 18.96 -65.79 0.81
CA GLY A 111 17.61 -65.32 1.11
C GLY A 111 17.62 -64.05 1.97
N GLU A 112 18.35 -64.08 3.09
CA GLU A 112 18.51 -62.92 3.99
C GLU A 112 19.12 -61.72 3.26
N LEU A 113 20.14 -61.93 2.41
CA LEU A 113 20.74 -60.88 1.61
C LEU A 113 19.76 -60.28 0.59
N LYS A 114 18.92 -61.11 -0.05
CA LYS A 114 17.86 -60.63 -0.95
C LYS A 114 16.83 -59.80 -0.19
N GLU A 115 16.39 -60.25 0.97
CA GLU A 115 15.46 -59.48 1.81
C GLU A 115 16.07 -58.16 2.29
N ALA A 116 17.33 -58.17 2.74
CA ALA A 116 18.04 -56.97 3.18
C ALA A 116 18.18 -55.97 2.03
N ARG A 117 18.48 -56.42 0.81
CA ARG A 117 18.52 -55.57 -0.39
C ARG A 117 17.16 -54.96 -0.70
N GLN A 118 16.07 -55.75 -0.65
CA GLN A 118 14.72 -55.24 -0.86
C GLN A 118 14.31 -54.22 0.21
N ARG A 119 14.66 -54.45 1.48
CA ARG A 119 14.41 -53.50 2.57
C ARG A 119 15.20 -52.21 2.37
N LEU A 120 16.48 -52.30 1.98
CA LEU A 120 17.30 -51.13 1.65
C LEU A 120 16.73 -50.32 0.48
N GLU A 121 16.24 -51.00 -0.56
CA GLU A 121 15.63 -50.33 -1.71
C GLU A 121 14.31 -49.64 -1.36
N LYS A 122 13.48 -50.26 -0.50
CA LYS A 122 12.28 -49.64 0.09
C LYS A 122 12.63 -48.42 0.96
N CYS A 123 13.68 -48.51 1.77
CA CYS A 123 14.14 -47.37 2.57
C CYS A 123 14.67 -46.22 1.68
N ARG A 124 15.38 -46.54 0.59
CA ARG A 124 15.86 -45.54 -0.37
C ARG A 124 14.70 -44.82 -1.05
N SER A 125 13.71 -45.54 -1.58
CA SER A 125 12.56 -44.91 -2.23
C SER A 125 11.70 -44.09 -1.26
N ALA A 126 11.55 -44.54 -0.01
CA ALA A 126 10.89 -43.76 1.04
C ALA A 126 11.66 -42.47 1.37
N SER A 127 13.00 -42.54 1.46
CA SER A 127 13.87 -41.38 1.66
C SER A 127 13.75 -40.36 0.52
N ASP A 128 13.75 -40.82 -0.73
CA ASP A 128 13.60 -39.96 -1.90
C ASP A 128 12.21 -39.29 -1.95
N ALA A 129 11.16 -40.01 -1.56
CA ALA A 129 9.82 -39.45 -1.46
C ALA A 129 9.73 -38.36 -0.37
N LEU A 130 10.36 -38.58 0.78
CA LEU A 130 10.43 -37.59 1.86
C LEU A 130 11.24 -36.36 1.45
N ARG A 131 12.36 -36.54 0.72
CA ARG A 131 13.14 -35.43 0.17
C ARG A 131 12.33 -34.58 -0.79
N ARG A 132 11.64 -35.19 -1.76
CA ARG A 132 10.75 -34.47 -2.68
C ARG A 132 9.67 -33.70 -1.94
N ARG A 133 9.06 -34.31 -0.91
CA ARG A 133 8.06 -33.62 -0.08
C ARG A 133 8.68 -32.44 0.67
N SER A 134 9.87 -32.60 1.23
CA SER A 134 10.62 -31.51 1.87
C SER A 134 10.87 -30.37 0.89
N ASP A 135 11.30 -30.66 -0.34
CA ASP A 135 11.56 -29.65 -1.36
C ASP A 135 10.27 -28.90 -1.75
N THR A 136 9.15 -29.60 -1.90
CA THR A 136 7.86 -28.96 -2.19
C THR A 136 7.39 -28.05 -1.05
N LEU A 137 7.61 -28.45 0.20
CA LEU A 137 7.26 -27.63 1.37
C LEU A 137 8.21 -26.42 1.51
N ALA A 138 9.49 -26.59 1.19
CA ALA A 138 10.45 -25.49 1.17
C ALA A 138 10.06 -24.42 0.14
N GLN A 139 9.70 -24.84 -1.08
CA GLN A 139 9.22 -23.93 -2.13
C GLN A 139 7.90 -23.24 -1.76
N ALA A 140 6.97 -23.96 -1.11
CA ALA A 140 5.72 -23.36 -0.63
C ALA A 140 5.99 -22.29 0.43
N ARG A 141 6.88 -22.59 1.39
CA ARG A 141 7.28 -21.64 2.44
C ARG A 141 7.94 -20.39 1.86
N GLU A 142 8.78 -20.52 0.85
CA GLU A 142 9.42 -19.39 0.17
C GLU A 142 8.37 -18.47 -0.48
N ARG A 143 7.41 -19.03 -1.21
CA ARG A 143 6.29 -18.27 -1.80
C ARG A 143 5.45 -17.55 -0.75
N ASP A 144 5.17 -18.22 0.37
CA ASP A 144 4.42 -17.61 1.47
C ASP A 144 5.21 -16.46 2.11
N GLN A 145 6.53 -16.60 2.26
CA GLN A 145 7.40 -15.52 2.75
C GLN A 145 7.43 -14.33 1.80
N GLU A 146 7.49 -14.56 0.49
CA GLU A 146 7.39 -13.48 -0.50
C GLU A 146 6.03 -12.77 -0.44
N ASN A 147 4.94 -13.53 -0.32
CA ASN A 147 3.60 -12.97 -0.19
C ASN A 147 3.44 -12.13 1.09
N ILE A 148 3.97 -12.62 2.22
CA ILE A 148 3.98 -11.87 3.47
C ILE A 148 4.76 -10.56 3.31
N ALA A 149 5.94 -10.60 2.70
CA ALA A 149 6.75 -9.41 2.47
C ALA A 149 6.03 -8.38 1.57
N ARG A 150 5.36 -8.85 0.51
CA ARG A 150 4.55 -7.98 -0.37
C ARG A 150 3.39 -7.33 0.38
N LEU A 151 2.62 -8.11 1.13
CA LEU A 151 1.49 -7.61 1.92
C LEU A 151 1.94 -6.64 3.03
N GLN A 152 3.10 -6.88 3.65
CA GLN A 152 3.67 -5.94 4.62
C GLN A 152 4.04 -4.60 3.96
N ALA A 153 4.64 -4.63 2.77
CA ALA A 153 4.94 -3.41 2.03
C ALA A 153 3.67 -2.63 1.64
N GLU A 154 2.61 -3.33 1.20
CA GLU A 154 1.30 -2.72 0.91
C GLU A 154 0.63 -2.14 2.15
N LEU A 155 0.72 -2.81 3.30
CA LEU A 155 0.22 -2.27 4.56
C LEU A 155 0.96 -0.99 4.97
N ASP A 156 2.28 -0.95 4.76
CA ASP A 156 3.07 0.23 5.10
C ASP A 156 2.81 1.41 4.16
N THR A 157 2.55 1.18 2.87
CA THR A 157 2.12 2.25 1.96
C THR A 157 0.75 2.80 2.36
N LEU A 158 -0.24 1.93 2.62
CA LEU A 158 -1.57 2.34 3.06
C LEU A 158 -1.53 3.09 4.40
N ARG A 159 -0.69 2.67 5.35
CA ARG A 159 -0.49 3.41 6.62
C ARG A 159 0.02 4.82 6.39
N ARG A 160 1.00 5.01 5.50
CA ARG A 160 1.53 6.34 5.15
C ARG A 160 0.47 7.21 4.48
N GLU A 161 -0.35 6.64 3.60
CA GLU A 161 -1.46 7.35 2.96
C GLU A 161 -2.51 7.80 3.99
N VAL A 162 -2.87 6.94 4.93
CA VAL A 162 -3.81 7.29 6.01
C VAL A 162 -3.27 8.43 6.87
N VAL A 163 -1.97 8.42 7.21
CA VAL A 163 -1.34 9.53 7.94
C VAL A 163 -1.40 10.82 7.12
N ARG A 164 -1.01 10.78 5.84
CA ARG A 164 -1.06 11.94 4.94
C ARG A 164 -2.46 12.53 4.82
N LEU A 165 -3.49 11.70 4.68
CA LEU A 165 -4.88 12.15 4.60
C LEU A 165 -5.37 12.75 5.92
N ARG A 166 -4.97 12.17 7.06
CA ARG A 166 -5.29 12.73 8.38
C ARG A 166 -4.64 14.10 8.60
N GLU A 167 -3.42 14.29 8.12
CA GLU A 167 -2.70 15.57 8.22
C GLU A 167 -3.23 16.63 7.25
N ALA A 168 -3.69 16.23 6.06
CA ALA A 168 -4.28 17.14 5.07
C ALA A 168 -5.68 17.66 5.48
N ARG A 169 -6.47 16.82 6.18
CA ARG A 169 -7.85 17.15 6.61
C ARG A 169 -7.98 18.47 7.40
N PRO A 170 -7.19 18.73 8.47
CA PRO A 170 -7.32 19.99 9.22
C PRO A 170 -6.96 21.22 8.39
N GLY A 171 -6.11 21.10 7.36
CA GLY A 171 -5.83 22.19 6.42
C GLY A 171 -7.09 22.54 5.61
N ALA A 172 -7.70 21.53 4.99
CA ALA A 172 -8.93 21.71 4.23
C ALA A 172 -10.10 22.26 5.09
N ASP A 173 -10.25 21.77 6.32
CA ASP A 173 -11.30 22.24 7.23
C ASP A 173 -11.09 23.73 7.64
N ARG A 174 -9.84 24.15 7.84
CA ARG A 174 -9.50 25.57 8.09
C ARG A 174 -9.75 26.45 6.86
N ASP A 175 -9.38 25.98 5.68
CA ASP A 175 -9.59 26.71 4.43
C ASP A 175 -11.09 26.88 4.14
N LEU A 176 -11.90 25.83 4.38
CA LEU A 176 -13.35 25.91 4.29
C LEU A 176 -13.93 26.85 5.34
N SER A 177 -13.48 26.77 6.60
CA SER A 177 -13.95 27.67 7.65
C SER A 177 -13.64 29.14 7.36
N THR A 178 -12.45 29.44 6.83
CA THR A 178 -12.09 30.81 6.44
C THR A 178 -12.89 31.29 5.25
N ARG A 179 -13.18 30.41 4.27
CA ARG A 179 -14.03 30.76 3.12
C ARG A 179 -15.47 31.01 3.55
N VAL A 180 -16.02 30.21 4.46
CA VAL A 180 -17.37 30.42 5.02
C VAL A 180 -17.42 31.78 5.73
N GLN A 181 -16.47 32.09 6.61
CA GLN A 181 -16.42 33.39 7.28
C GLN A 181 -16.29 34.58 6.31
N ALA A 182 -15.54 34.42 5.21
CA ALA A 182 -15.46 35.45 4.18
C ALA A 182 -16.80 35.66 3.47
N LEU A 183 -17.48 34.57 3.10
CA LEU A 183 -18.79 34.64 2.46
C LEU A 183 -19.88 35.18 3.39
N GLU A 184 -19.82 34.88 4.68
CA GLU A 184 -20.72 35.47 5.70
C GLU A 184 -20.53 36.98 5.78
N ARG A 185 -19.29 37.49 5.78
CA ARG A 185 -19.01 38.93 5.75
C ARG A 185 -19.50 39.59 4.46
N GLU A 186 -19.27 38.95 3.30
CA GLU A 186 -19.78 39.44 2.01
C GLU A 186 -21.32 39.54 2.01
N LEU A 187 -22.01 38.57 2.62
CA LEU A 187 -23.47 38.57 2.75
C LEU A 187 -23.95 39.70 3.68
N ASP A 188 -23.29 39.87 4.82
CA ASP A 188 -23.59 40.95 5.76
C ASP A 188 -23.42 42.33 5.10
N GLU A 189 -22.32 42.53 4.36
CA GLU A 189 -22.07 43.76 3.59
C GLU A 189 -23.17 44.01 2.55
N GLN A 190 -23.56 42.98 1.78
CA GLN A 190 -24.66 43.09 0.81
C GLN A 190 -25.98 43.44 1.51
N SER A 191 -26.28 42.84 2.65
CA SER A 191 -27.50 43.11 3.39
C SER A 191 -27.57 44.57 3.88
N GLN A 192 -26.43 45.13 4.33
CA GLN A 192 -26.31 46.53 4.73
C GLN A 192 -26.51 47.47 3.53
N ILE A 193 -25.91 47.14 2.38
CA ILE A 193 -26.07 47.89 1.14
C ILE A 193 -27.55 47.91 0.73
N GLU A 194 -28.22 46.75 0.73
CA GLU A 194 -29.65 46.65 0.41
C GLU A 194 -30.50 47.47 1.37
N GLN A 195 -30.22 47.42 2.67
CA GLN A 195 -30.95 48.20 3.66
C GLN A 195 -30.79 49.71 3.41
N GLN A 196 -29.58 50.18 3.12
CA GLN A 196 -29.34 51.57 2.74
C GLN A 196 -30.09 51.97 1.47
N HIS A 197 -30.14 51.09 0.47
CA HIS A 197 -30.92 51.33 -0.75
C HIS A 197 -32.42 51.42 -0.48
N ARG A 198 -32.97 50.58 0.40
CA ARG A 198 -34.38 50.64 0.81
C ARG A 198 -34.71 51.97 1.51
N ILE A 199 -33.84 52.43 2.40
CA ILE A 199 -34.00 53.72 3.08
C ILE A 199 -34.00 54.87 2.06
N LYS A 200 -32.98 54.93 1.18
CA LYS A 200 -32.90 55.97 0.13
C LYS A 200 -34.09 55.94 -0.82
N ALA A 201 -34.58 54.75 -1.20
CA ALA A 201 -35.76 54.61 -2.04
C ALA A 201 -37.02 55.13 -1.33
N ALA A 202 -37.17 54.87 -0.03
CA ALA A 202 -38.27 55.39 0.77
C ALA A 202 -38.22 56.92 0.89
N GLU A 203 -37.03 57.50 1.13
CA GLU A 203 -36.82 58.95 1.14
C GLU A 203 -37.17 59.59 -0.20
N GLN A 204 -36.70 59.01 -1.31
CA GLN A 204 -37.02 59.49 -2.66
C GLN A 204 -38.53 59.41 -2.94
N ALA A 205 -39.19 58.33 -2.55
CA ALA A 205 -40.64 58.20 -2.69
C ALA A 205 -41.40 59.26 -1.87
N ALA A 206 -40.95 59.56 -0.65
CA ALA A 206 -41.54 60.62 0.17
C ALA A 206 -41.35 62.01 -0.46
N LEU A 207 -40.16 62.30 -0.99
CA LEU A 207 -39.89 63.54 -1.73
C LEU A 207 -40.73 63.68 -2.99
N LEU A 208 -40.94 62.58 -3.72
CA LEU A 208 -41.83 62.57 -4.89
C LEU A 208 -43.27 62.88 -4.49
N ARG A 209 -43.81 62.25 -3.44
CA ARG A 209 -45.15 62.55 -2.93
C ARG A 209 -45.31 64.03 -2.55
N ALA A 210 -44.35 64.59 -1.81
CA ALA A 210 -44.38 66.01 -1.45
C ALA A 210 -44.31 66.94 -2.69
N ARG A 211 -43.55 66.56 -3.71
CA ARG A 211 -43.51 67.28 -4.99
C ARG A 211 -44.82 67.16 -5.75
N ASP A 212 -45.43 65.99 -5.77
CA ASP A 212 -46.72 65.74 -6.43
C ASP A 212 -47.83 66.57 -5.75
N GLU A 213 -47.86 66.59 -4.41
CA GLU A 213 -48.76 67.45 -3.63
C GLU A 213 -48.56 68.92 -3.98
N ARG A 214 -47.30 69.39 -4.03
CA ARG A 214 -46.98 70.77 -4.42
C ARG A 214 -47.38 71.09 -5.86
N ILE A 215 -47.22 70.14 -6.79
CA ILE A 215 -47.68 70.29 -8.17
C ILE A 215 -49.20 70.45 -8.20
N VAL A 216 -49.94 69.65 -7.42
CA VAL A 216 -51.41 69.77 -7.32
C VAL A 216 -51.80 71.15 -6.80
N GLU A 217 -51.20 71.64 -5.71
CA GLU A 217 -51.44 72.99 -5.18
C GLU A 217 -51.16 74.09 -6.23
N LEU A 218 -50.03 73.99 -6.94
CA LEU A 218 -49.67 74.96 -7.97
C LEU A 218 -50.64 74.92 -9.16
N LEU A 219 -51.09 73.73 -9.56
CA LEU A 219 -52.08 73.56 -10.63
C LEU A 219 -53.44 74.18 -10.27
N GLU A 220 -53.83 74.14 -8.99
CA GLU A 220 -55.05 74.81 -8.52
C GLU A 220 -55.00 76.33 -8.71
N LEU A 221 -53.84 76.94 -8.49
CA LEU A 221 -53.61 78.37 -8.66
C LEU A 221 -53.55 78.83 -10.14
N VAL A 222 -53.37 77.91 -11.09
CA VAL A 222 -53.38 78.24 -12.53
C VAL A 222 -54.82 78.51 -13.01
N PRO A 223 -55.10 79.67 -13.63
CA PRO A 223 -56.41 79.99 -14.18
C PRO A 223 -56.89 78.91 -15.16
N LYS A 224 -58.17 78.52 -15.07
CA LYS A 224 -58.75 77.38 -15.81
C LYS A 224 -58.53 77.43 -17.34
N GLY A 225 -58.35 78.62 -17.93
CA GLY A 225 -58.08 78.80 -19.37
C GLY A 225 -56.62 78.65 -19.81
N ARG A 226 -55.65 78.56 -18.88
CA ARG A 226 -54.21 78.39 -19.19
C ARG A 226 -53.64 77.02 -18.79
N ARG A 227 -54.46 76.15 -18.20
CA ARG A 227 -54.04 74.78 -17.87
C ARG A 227 -53.81 74.01 -19.18
N GLN A 228 -52.61 73.48 -19.39
CA GLN A 228 -52.38 72.54 -20.48
C GLN A 228 -53.29 71.33 -20.25
N LYS A 229 -54.07 70.93 -21.26
CA LYS A 229 -54.78 69.65 -21.22
C LYS A 229 -53.75 68.56 -20.92
N PRO A 230 -54.04 67.61 -20.00
CA PRO A 230 -53.16 66.46 -19.81
C PRO A 230 -52.90 65.87 -21.20
N ARG A 231 -51.62 65.78 -21.59
CA ARG A 231 -51.24 65.03 -22.77
C ARG A 231 -51.74 63.62 -22.50
N GLY A 232 -52.77 63.19 -23.23
CA GLY A 232 -53.27 61.83 -23.14
C GLY A 232 -52.12 60.86 -23.35
N ASP A 233 -52.27 59.64 -22.82
CA ASP A 233 -51.30 58.58 -23.02
C ASP A 233 -50.91 58.49 -24.50
N PRO A 234 -49.62 58.28 -24.82
CA PRO A 234 -49.18 58.18 -26.20
C PRO A 234 -50.06 57.16 -26.93
N PRO A 235 -50.52 57.47 -28.16
CA PRO A 235 -51.42 56.58 -28.87
C PRO A 235 -50.80 55.19 -28.95
N ALA A 236 -51.59 54.16 -28.61
CA ALA A 236 -51.17 52.78 -28.72
C ALA A 236 -50.62 52.55 -30.13
N PRO A 237 -49.43 51.93 -30.28
CA PRO A 237 -48.83 51.75 -31.59
C PRO A 237 -49.80 50.95 -32.50
N PRO A 238 -49.86 51.25 -33.80
CA PRO A 238 -50.78 50.59 -34.73
C PRO A 238 -50.55 49.07 -34.71
N ALA A 239 -51.64 48.31 -34.66
CA ALA A 239 -51.61 46.85 -34.66
C ALA A 239 -50.87 46.34 -35.91
N GLY A 240 -49.70 45.72 -35.72
CA GLY A 240 -48.84 45.22 -36.79
C GLY A 240 -47.43 45.82 -36.81
N LEU A 241 -47.18 46.92 -36.10
CA LEU A 241 -45.83 47.47 -35.97
C LEU A 241 -45.10 46.79 -34.80
N ILE A 242 -44.27 45.81 -35.10
CA ILE A 242 -43.40 45.16 -34.11
C ILE A 242 -42.17 46.06 -33.94
N VAL A 243 -42.14 46.85 -32.86
CA VAL A 243 -40.94 47.60 -32.49
C VAL A 243 -40.02 46.66 -31.70
N PRO A 244 -38.86 46.26 -32.24
CA PRO A 244 -37.97 45.32 -31.57
C PRO A 244 -37.32 46.00 -30.36
N HIS A 245 -37.36 45.32 -29.23
CA HIS A 245 -36.58 45.71 -28.06
C HIS A 245 -35.14 45.21 -28.23
N PHE A 246 -34.18 46.13 -28.26
CA PHE A 246 -32.76 45.79 -28.40
C PHE A 246 -32.14 45.45 -27.05
N THR A 247 -31.50 44.29 -26.95
CA THR A 247 -30.75 43.93 -25.73
C THR A 247 -29.47 44.75 -25.62
N THR A 248 -29.00 44.94 -24.38
CA THR A 248 -27.74 45.64 -24.11
C THR A 248 -26.54 44.98 -24.80
N SER A 249 -26.53 43.65 -24.89
CA SER A 249 -25.52 42.88 -25.62
C SER A 249 -25.50 43.18 -27.12
N PHE A 250 -26.68 43.35 -27.75
CA PHE A 250 -26.77 43.74 -29.15
C PHE A 250 -26.16 45.12 -29.40
N LEU A 251 -26.52 46.11 -28.57
CA LEU A 251 -25.98 47.47 -28.67
C LEU A 251 -24.46 47.51 -28.48
N LYS A 252 -23.94 46.73 -27.51
CA LYS A 252 -22.48 46.56 -27.31
C LYS A 252 -21.80 45.95 -28.54
N SER A 253 -22.45 45.00 -29.22
CA SER A 253 -21.91 44.36 -30.42
C SER A 253 -21.81 45.28 -31.64
N LEU A 254 -22.54 46.41 -31.65
CA LEU A 254 -22.49 47.42 -32.70
C LEU A 254 -21.37 48.44 -32.47
N ALA A 255 -20.96 48.65 -31.22
CA ALA A 255 -19.94 49.65 -30.86
C ALA A 255 -18.56 49.36 -31.47
N SER A 256 -18.24 48.09 -31.73
CA SER A 256 -16.95 47.66 -32.29
C SER A 256 -16.99 47.38 -33.79
N LYS A 257 -18.08 47.74 -34.49
CA LYS A 257 -18.28 47.42 -35.92
C LYS A 257 -18.17 48.65 -36.80
N ASP A 258 -17.72 48.43 -38.04
CA ASP A 258 -17.67 49.47 -39.06
C ASP A 258 -19.06 50.05 -39.35
N ARG A 259 -19.09 51.35 -39.68
CA ARG A 259 -20.32 52.09 -39.98
C ARG A 259 -21.24 51.37 -40.98
N ARG A 260 -20.67 50.78 -42.04
CA ARG A 260 -21.43 50.00 -43.03
C ARG A 260 -22.11 48.77 -42.42
N ALA A 261 -21.42 48.04 -41.55
CA ALA A 261 -21.97 46.87 -40.88
C ALA A 261 -23.11 47.24 -39.92
N VAL A 262 -23.00 48.40 -39.26
CA VAL A 262 -24.07 48.96 -38.41
C VAL A 262 -25.29 49.36 -39.25
N GLU A 263 -25.08 50.04 -40.38
CA GLU A 263 -26.17 50.41 -41.31
C GLU A 263 -26.88 49.17 -41.88
N HIS A 264 -26.16 48.12 -42.27
CA HIS A 264 -26.78 46.85 -42.71
C HIS A 264 -27.57 46.16 -41.60
N ALA A 265 -27.11 46.22 -40.34
CA ALA A 265 -27.83 45.66 -39.21
C ALA A 265 -29.16 46.39 -38.98
N TYR A 266 -29.17 47.73 -38.97
CA TYR A 266 -30.39 48.51 -38.85
C TYR A 266 -31.32 48.36 -40.05
N ARG A 267 -30.78 48.29 -41.28
CA ARG A 267 -31.58 48.02 -42.49
C ARG A 267 -32.32 46.69 -42.39
N ALA A 268 -31.65 45.64 -41.92
CA ALA A 268 -32.27 44.34 -41.74
C ALA A 268 -33.35 44.34 -40.64
N VAL A 269 -33.14 45.13 -39.57
CA VAL A 269 -34.15 45.34 -38.53
C VAL A 269 -35.36 46.10 -39.07
N PHE A 270 -35.16 47.18 -39.83
CA PHE A 270 -36.27 47.93 -40.41
C PHE A 270 -37.08 47.10 -41.40
N LEU A 271 -36.42 46.32 -42.27
CA LEU A 271 -37.09 45.39 -43.18
C LEU A 271 -37.92 44.35 -42.43
N TYR A 272 -37.45 43.87 -41.28
CA TYR A 272 -38.23 42.99 -40.42
C TYR A 272 -39.43 43.70 -39.77
N CYS A 273 -39.28 44.96 -39.36
CA CYS A 273 -40.38 45.74 -38.77
C CYS A 273 -41.48 46.06 -39.80
N THR A 274 -41.11 46.24 -41.07
CA THR A 274 -42.06 46.63 -42.13
C THR A 274 -42.62 45.45 -42.91
N GLU A 275 -41.81 44.44 -43.20
CA GLU A 275 -42.16 43.30 -44.08
C GLU A 275 -42.24 41.95 -43.35
N GLY A 276 -41.87 41.92 -42.06
CA GLY A 276 -41.97 40.74 -41.21
C GLY A 276 -40.89 39.68 -41.46
N PRO A 277 -41.02 38.48 -40.85
CA PRO A 277 -40.01 37.42 -40.93
C PRO A 277 -39.92 36.74 -42.30
N ARG A 278 -40.85 37.03 -43.22
CA ARG A 278 -40.94 36.40 -44.55
C ARG A 278 -40.13 37.13 -45.63
N TYR A 279 -39.44 38.22 -45.29
CA TYR A 279 -38.66 38.98 -46.25
C TYR A 279 -37.56 38.12 -46.91
N PRO A 280 -37.47 38.10 -48.26
CA PRO A 280 -36.50 37.27 -48.96
C PRO A 280 -35.06 37.68 -48.60
N GLY A 281 -34.31 36.73 -48.06
CA GLY A 281 -32.93 36.95 -47.62
C GLY A 281 -32.79 37.41 -46.17
N LEU A 282 -33.88 37.50 -45.40
CA LEU A 282 -33.85 37.65 -43.95
C LEU A 282 -34.00 36.27 -43.30
N GLN A 283 -33.09 35.89 -42.42
CA GLN A 283 -33.18 34.68 -41.62
C GLN A 283 -33.49 35.05 -40.17
N VAL A 284 -34.68 34.67 -39.70
CA VAL A 284 -35.14 34.94 -38.33
C VAL A 284 -35.23 33.62 -37.59
N LYS A 285 -34.58 33.53 -36.42
CA LYS A 285 -34.61 32.34 -35.58
C LYS A 285 -35.02 32.73 -34.16
N SER A 286 -36.07 32.11 -33.63
CA SER A 286 -36.45 32.24 -32.22
C SER A 286 -35.42 31.53 -31.33
N LEU A 287 -35.00 32.17 -30.25
CA LEU A 287 -34.12 31.64 -29.21
C LEU A 287 -34.94 31.45 -27.93
N GLU A 288 -35.72 30.37 -27.90
CA GLU A 288 -36.43 29.92 -26.69
C GLU A 288 -35.43 29.43 -25.64
N PRO A 289 -35.68 29.65 -24.33
CA PRO A 289 -36.93 30.12 -23.71
C PRO A 289 -37.03 31.64 -23.49
N SER A 290 -36.09 32.44 -24.02
CA SER A 290 -35.92 33.84 -23.63
C SER A 290 -36.77 34.88 -24.38
N ASN A 291 -37.70 34.46 -25.27
CA ASN A 291 -38.40 35.34 -26.21
C ASN A 291 -37.46 36.27 -27.02
N VAL A 292 -36.20 35.88 -27.19
CA VAL A 292 -35.19 36.62 -27.97
C VAL A 292 -35.16 36.09 -29.40
N TRP A 293 -35.11 36.98 -30.39
CA TRP A 293 -35.09 36.61 -31.79
C TRP A 293 -33.73 36.98 -32.39
N SER A 294 -33.09 36.03 -33.07
CA SER A 294 -31.86 36.25 -33.83
C SER A 294 -32.20 36.56 -35.28
N LEU A 295 -31.75 37.71 -35.76
CA LEU A 295 -31.96 38.19 -37.12
C LEU A 295 -30.64 38.22 -37.90
N ARG A 296 -30.61 37.57 -39.07
CA ARG A 296 -29.44 37.50 -39.94
C ARG A 296 -29.82 37.87 -41.37
N ALA A 297 -29.18 38.93 -41.89
CA ALA A 297 -29.27 39.29 -43.29
C ALA A 297 -28.43 38.32 -44.16
N SER A 298 -28.97 37.89 -45.30
CA SER A 298 -28.25 37.08 -46.29
C SER A 298 -27.12 37.87 -46.95
N ARG A 299 -26.24 37.19 -47.69
CA ARG A 299 -25.10 37.84 -48.38
C ARG A 299 -25.55 38.90 -49.41
N ARG A 300 -26.76 38.75 -49.99
CA ARG A 300 -27.34 39.70 -50.94
C ARG A 300 -27.84 41.01 -50.29
N LEU A 301 -28.16 41.00 -49.00
CA LEU A 301 -28.59 42.19 -48.23
C LEU A 301 -27.42 42.87 -47.49
N ARG A 302 -26.24 42.24 -47.53
CA ARG A 302 -24.98 42.71 -46.92
C ARG A 302 -23.98 43.27 -47.94
N GLY A 303 -24.31 43.20 -49.23
CA GLY A 303 -23.52 43.70 -50.34
C GLY A 303 -23.93 45.09 -50.77
#